data_AF-B9E541-F1
#
_entry.id   AF-B9E541-F1
#
_cell.length_a   1.000
_cell.length_b   1.000
_cell.length_c   1.000
_cell.angle_alpha   90.00
_cell.angle_beta   90.00
_cell.angle_gamma   90.00
#
_symmetry.space_group_name_H-M   'P 1'
#
loop_
_entity.id
_entity.type
_entity.pdbx_description
1 polymer ?
#
loop_
_entity_poly.entity_id
_entity_poly.type
_entity_poly.pdbx_seq_one_letter_code
_entity_poly.pdbx_strand_id
1 'polypeptide(L)' 'MVVTGSLRNKILEVLIWTGTVKWFNGNKGFGSITGEDGKDIFAHFSQINSEGYKTLGEGQKVSFDE' A
#
# COMPACT_ATOMS: atom_id res chain seq x y z
N MET A 1 2.29 8.45 0.33
CA MET A 1 0.95 7.80 0.31
C MET A 1 1.11 6.46 0.96
N VAL A 2 0.63 6.35 2.19
CA VAL A 2 0.89 5.22 3.08
C VAL A 2 -0.31 4.27 2.95
N VAL A 3 -0.12 2.98 2.69
CA VAL A 3 -1.23 2.02 2.52
C VAL A 3 -1.57 1.35 3.86
N THR A 4 -1.38 2.05 4.98
CA THR A 4 -1.55 1.43 6.30
C THR A 4 -3.02 1.47 6.74
N GLY A 5 -3.53 0.29 7.10
CA GLY A 5 -4.76 0.17 7.88
C GLY A 5 -4.58 0.82 9.24
N SER A 6 -5.58 1.59 9.68
CA SER A 6 -5.53 2.34 10.94
C SER A 6 -5.36 1.44 12.17
N LEU A 7 -4.14 1.33 12.69
CA LEU A 7 -3.89 0.94 14.08
C LEU A 7 -3.17 2.10 14.80
N ARG A 8 -3.98 2.90 15.50
CA ARG A 8 -3.53 3.90 16.46
C ARG A 8 -2.65 3.25 17.53
N ASN A 9 -1.37 3.63 17.54
CA ASN A 9 -0.47 3.70 18.68
C ASN A 9 -0.44 2.50 19.64
N LYS A 10 0.48 1.55 19.41
CA LYS A 10 1.33 1.03 20.49
C LYS A 10 2.56 0.28 19.95
N ILE A 11 3.73 0.82 20.29
CA ILE A 11 5.05 0.14 20.37
C ILE A 11 5.90 0.14 19.08
N LEU A 12 6.39 1.34 18.75
CA LEU A 12 7.71 1.75 18.25
C LEU A 12 8.43 1.12 17.03
N GLU A 13 8.16 -0.08 16.53
CA GLU A 13 8.77 -0.57 15.27
C GLU A 13 7.82 -1.53 14.57
N VAL A 14 6.72 -1.04 14.02
CA VAL A 14 6.05 -1.83 12.98
C VAL A 14 7.03 -1.86 11.82
N LEU A 15 7.51 -3.05 11.44
CA LEU A 15 8.34 -3.25 10.26
C LEU A 15 7.60 -2.63 9.08
N ILE A 16 8.02 -1.42 8.68
CA ILE A 16 7.48 -0.76 7.51
C ILE A 16 8.16 -1.42 6.32
N TRP A 17 7.39 -2.17 5.55
CA TRP A 17 7.84 -2.77 4.31
C TRP A 17 7.75 -1.72 3.21
N THR A 18 8.65 -1.82 2.24
CA THR A 18 8.59 -0.96 1.06
C THR A 18 8.50 -1.81 -0.20
N GLY A 19 7.94 -1.20 -1.24
CA GLY A 19 7.73 -1.87 -2.52
C GLY A 19 7.34 -0.90 -3.62
N THR A 20 7.09 -1.46 -4.79
CA THR A 20 6.74 -0.74 -6.01
C THR A 20 5.39 -1.24 -6.51
N VAL A 21 4.48 -0.32 -6.81
CA VAL A 21 3.16 -0.66 -7.36
C VAL A 21 3.35 -1.29 -8.74
N LYS A 22 2.97 -2.56 -8.86
CA LYS A 22 3.06 -3.33 -10.11
C LYS A 22 1.93 -2.96 -11.05
N TRP A 23 0.73 -2.78 -10.51
CA TRP A 23 -0.44 -2.26 -11.20
C TRP A 23 -1.53 -1.93 -10.18
N PHE A 24 -2.41 -0.99 -10.50
CA PHE A 24 -3.60 -0.71 -9.70
C PHE A 24 -4.75 -0.28 -10.61
N ASN A 25 -5.92 -0.89 -10.42
CA ASN A 25 -7.12 -0.51 -11.14
C ASN A 25 -8.00 0.35 -10.23
N GLY A 26 -7.93 1.67 -10.41
CA GLY A 26 -8.73 2.63 -9.64
C GLY A 26 -10.24 2.39 -9.74
N ASN A 27 -10.73 1.96 -10.91
CA ASN A 27 -12.17 1.71 -11.11
C ASN A 27 -12.66 0.49 -10.33
N LYS A 28 -11.80 -0.53 -10.21
CA LYS A 28 -12.11 -1.74 -9.44
C LYS A 28 -11.72 -1.64 -7.96
N GLY A 29 -10.85 -0.69 -7.61
CA GLY A 29 -10.41 -0.43 -6.24
C GLY A 29 -9.35 -1.40 -5.71
N PHE A 30 -8.62 -2.10 -6.58
CA PHE A 30 -7.57 -3.02 -6.15
C PHE A 30 -6.39 -3.11 -7.12
N GLY A 31 -5.27 -3.62 -6.62
CA GLY A 31 -4.02 -3.77 -7.35
C GLY A 31 -3.03 -4.70 -6.68
N SER A 32 -1.78 -4.61 -7.14
CA SER A 32 -0.65 -5.37 -6.61
C SER A 32 0.58 -4.49 -6.46
N ILE A 33 1.33 -4.72 -5.39
CA ILE A 33 2.62 -4.10 -5.07
C ILE A 33 3.65 -5.20 -5.04
N THR A 34 4.79 -5.02 -5.70
CA THR A 34 5.95 -5.91 -5.55
C THR A 34 6.85 -5.36 -4.44
N GLY A 35 6.99 -6.10 -3.35
CA GLY A 35 7.89 -5.76 -2.24
C GLY A 35 9.36 -5.80 -2.66
N GLU A 36 10.24 -5.17 -1.88
CA GLU A 36 11.69 -5.25 -2.11
C GLU A 36 12.25 -6.67 -1.98
N ASP A 37 11.54 -7.56 -1.29
CA ASP A 37 11.84 -9.00 -1.22
C ASP A 37 11.35 -9.79 -2.45
N GLY A 38 10.74 -9.11 -3.43
CA GLY A 38 10.23 -9.68 -4.66
C GLY A 38 8.86 -10.35 -4.55
N LYS A 39 8.21 -10.32 -3.38
CA LYS A 39 6.86 -10.86 -3.22
C LYS A 39 5.81 -9.90 -3.75
N ASP A 40 4.74 -10.43 -4.32
CA ASP A 40 3.57 -9.64 -4.71
C ASP A 40 2.59 -9.57 -3.53
N ILE A 41 2.28 -8.35 -3.10
CA ILE A 41 1.31 -7.99 -2.07
C ILE A 41 0.04 -7.48 -2.74
N PHE A 42 -1.11 -7.92 -2.25
CA PHE A 42 -2.41 -7.41 -2.69
C PHE A 42 -2.72 -6.06 -2.04
N ALA A 43 -3.16 -5.08 -2.82
CA ALA A 43 -3.51 -3.75 -2.34
C ALA A 43 -4.99 -3.45 -2.61
N HIS A 44 -5.76 -3.14 -1.56
CA HIS A 44 -7.15 -2.73 -1.67
C HIS A 44 -7.32 -1.24 -1.33
N PHE A 45 -8.23 -0.54 -2.01
CA PHE A 45 -8.42 0.90 -1.83
C PHE A 45 -8.76 1.29 -0.39
N SER A 46 -9.40 0.41 0.38
CA SER A 46 -9.76 0.69 1.77
C SER A 46 -8.55 0.94 2.67
N GLN A 47 -7.39 0.36 2.33
CA GLN A 47 -6.13 0.47 3.08
C GLN A 47 -5.30 1.68 2.66
N ILE A 48 -5.62 2.32 1.52
CA ILE A 48 -4.91 3.50 1.07
C ILE A 48 -5.24 4.69 2.00
N ASN A 49 -4.22 5.20 2.69
CA ASN A 49 -4.33 6.37 3.54
C ASN A 49 -4.02 7.63 2.72
N SER A 50 -5.05 8.11 2.02
CA SER A 50 -5.06 9.38 1.31
C SER A 50 -6.46 9.97 1.38
N GLU A 51 -6.53 11.30 1.37
CA GLU A 51 -7.77 12.03 1.17
C GLU A 51 -8.18 11.98 -0.31
N GLY A 52 -9.49 12.02 -0.58
CA GLY A 52 -10.04 12.00 -1.93
C GLY A 52 -10.05 10.61 -2.59
N TYR A 53 -9.82 10.57 -3.90
CA TYR A 53 -9.86 9.34 -4.69
C TYR A 53 -8.66 8.44 -4.39
N LYS A 54 -8.92 7.25 -3.83
CA LYS A 54 -7.89 6.31 -3.38
C LYS A 54 -7.38 5.45 -4.53
N THR A 55 -6.25 5.84 -5.11
CA THR A 55 -5.60 5.13 -6.22
C THR A 55 -4.09 5.07 -6.06
N LEU A 56 -3.43 4.13 -6.73
CA LEU A 56 -1.97 4.03 -6.79
C LEU A 56 -1.51 4.13 -8.25
N GLY A 57 -0.40 4.82 -8.50
CA GLY A 57 0.23 4.87 -9.83
C GLY A 57 1.13 3.65 -10.05
N GLU A 58 1.13 3.08 -11.25
CA GLU A 58 2.11 2.05 -11.62
C GLU A 58 3.54 2.59 -11.49
N GLY A 59 4.46 1.77 -10.95
CA GLY A 59 5.84 2.16 -10.68
C GLY A 59 6.02 3.06 -9.44
N GLN A 60 4.93 3.44 -8.77
CA GLN A 60 5.00 4.26 -7.57
C GLN A 60 5.65 3.49 -6.42
N LYS A 61 6.63 4.11 -5.75
CA LYS A 61 7.16 3.60 -4.48
C LYS A 61 6.17 3.82 -3.35
N VAL A 62 5.94 2.79 -2.57
CA VAL A 62 4.98 2.78 -1.46
C VAL A 62 5.58 2.10 -0.24
N SER A 63 5.04 2.49 0.91
CA SER A 63 5.32 1.86 2.20
C SER A 63 4.02 1.28 2.74
N PHE A 64 4.10 0.06 3.27
CA PHE A 64 2.97 -0.70 3.77
C PHE A 64 3.40 -1.56 4.97
N ASP A 65 2.43 -1.87 5.80
CA ASP A 65 2.50 -2.86 6.86
C ASP A 65 1.53 -4.01 6.53
N GLU A 66 1.76 -5.17 7.14
CA GLU A 66 0.84 -6.32 7.08
C GLU A 66 -0.27 -6.18 8.13
#